data_AF-A0A3D2VEU5-F1
#
_entry.id   AF-A0A3D2VEU5-F1
#
_cell.length_a   1.000
_cell.length_b   1.000
_cell.length_c   1.000
_cell.angle_alpha   90.00
_cell.angle_beta   90.00
_cell.angle_gamma   90.00
#
_symmetry.space_group_name_H-M   'P 1'
#
loop_
_entity.id
_entity.type
_entity.pdbx_description
1 polymer ?
#
loop_
_entity_poly.entity_id
_entity_poly.type
_entity_poly.pdbx_seq_one_letter_code
_entity_poly.pdbx_strand_id
1 'polypeptide(L)'
;HNPSQMPDAGAVAEVYEPFIEARLLCPTGYIGAVLGLCIEKRGVQKELAYHGRQALITFELPLSEVVLDFHDRLKSVSRGFASFDYEAIEDRPADMVRIDVMINGDRVEPLSALAHREQAPYRARQLVGRMRKLIPRQMFDVAIQAAIGSKIIARETVKALRKNVTAKCYGGDITRKRKLLEKQKEGKK
;
A
#
# COMPACT_ATOMS: atom_id res chain seq x y z
N HIS A 1 -6.51 19.27 -0.49
CA HIS A 1 -5.37 18.86 0.36
C HIS A 1 -4.60 17.75 -0.35
N ASN A 2 -3.55 18.10 -1.11
CA ASN A 2 -2.72 17.12 -1.82
C ASN A 2 -1.58 16.66 -0.89
N PRO A 3 -1.34 15.35 -0.68
CA PRO A 3 -0.22 14.86 0.13
C PRO A 3 1.15 15.42 -0.30
N SER A 4 1.31 15.80 -1.57
CA SER A 4 2.55 16.42 -2.07
C SER A 4 2.81 17.82 -1.51
N GLN A 5 1.78 18.51 -1.01
CA GLN A 5 1.89 19.86 -0.42
C GLN A 5 2.17 19.82 1.08
N MET A 6 2.28 18.63 1.68
CA MET A 6 2.61 18.51 3.09
C MET A 6 4.02 19.08 3.34
N PRO A 7 4.20 19.99 4.32
CA PRO A 7 5.52 20.48 4.69
C PRO A 7 6.41 19.32 5.13
N ASP A 8 7.73 19.49 4.99
CA ASP A 8 8.66 18.48 5.49
C ASP A 8 8.45 18.25 6.99
N ALA A 9 8.70 17.01 7.43
CA ALA A 9 8.38 16.54 8.78
C ALA A 9 9.01 17.38 9.93
N GLY A 10 10.01 18.21 9.63
CA GLY A 10 10.61 19.14 10.61
C GLY A 10 9.81 20.44 10.85
N ALA A 11 8.86 20.78 9.97
CA ALA A 11 8.05 22.01 10.05
C ALA A 11 6.62 21.76 10.58
N VAL A 12 6.25 20.50 10.82
CA VAL A 12 4.91 20.11 11.25
C VAL A 12 4.95 19.76 12.74
N ALA A 13 4.24 20.54 13.57
CA ALA A 13 4.17 20.29 15.00
C ALA A 13 3.30 19.06 15.32
N GLU A 14 2.09 19.01 14.76
CA GLU A 14 1.14 17.92 14.96
C GLU A 14 0.32 17.69 13.70
N VAL A 15 0.02 16.43 13.40
CA VAL A 15 -0.90 16.04 12.33
C VAL A 15 -2.14 15.45 12.99
N TYR A 16 -3.30 15.95 12.57
CA TYR A 16 -4.58 15.45 13.00
C TYR A 16 -5.17 14.58 11.89
N GLU A 17 -5.77 13.45 12.26
CA GLU A 17 -6.56 12.66 11.35
C GLU A 17 -8.04 12.64 11.80
N PRO A 18 -8.99 12.71 10.85
CA PRO A 18 -10.40 12.61 11.18
C PRO A 18 -10.76 11.20 11.61
N PHE A 19 -11.43 11.09 12.74
CA PHE A 19 -12.01 9.84 13.21
C PHE A 19 -13.51 9.78 12.90
N ILE A 20 -14.01 8.55 12.79
CA ILE A 20 -15.41 8.23 12.63
C ILE A 20 -15.87 7.25 13.70
N GLU A 21 -17.11 7.36 14.11
CA GLU A 21 -17.83 6.27 14.77
C GLU A 21 -18.48 5.41 13.68
N ALA A 22 -17.99 4.19 13.55
CA ALA A 22 -18.48 3.17 12.64
C ALA A 22 -19.46 2.23 13.34
N ARG A 23 -20.68 2.13 12.80
CA ARG A 23 -21.71 1.18 13.24
C ARG A 23 -21.80 0.06 12.21
N LEU A 24 -21.47 -1.16 12.64
CA LEU A 24 -21.49 -2.35 11.80
C LEU A 24 -22.58 -3.31 12.27
N LEU A 25 -23.47 -3.70 11.38
CA LEU A 25 -24.47 -4.73 11.66
C LEU A 25 -24.11 -5.99 10.88
N CYS A 26 -23.91 -7.11 11.58
CA CYS A 26 -23.61 -8.38 10.91
C CYS A 26 -24.20 -9.58 11.66
N PRO A 27 -24.40 -10.74 11.00
CA PRO A 27 -24.81 -11.97 11.68
C PRO A 27 -23.73 -12.48 12.65
N THR A 28 -24.15 -13.14 13.74
CA THR A 28 -23.24 -13.57 14.82
C THR A 28 -22.09 -14.47 14.37
N GLY A 29 -22.27 -15.25 13.30
CA GLY A 29 -21.24 -16.12 12.73
C GLY A 29 -20.03 -15.39 12.11
N TYR A 30 -20.14 -14.09 11.80
CA TYR A 30 -19.09 -13.31 11.14
C TYR A 30 -18.41 -12.29 12.06
N ILE A 31 -18.86 -12.16 13.31
CA ILE A 31 -18.36 -11.15 14.26
C ILE A 31 -16.83 -11.19 14.36
N GLY A 32 -16.24 -12.37 14.57
CA GLY A 32 -14.79 -12.49 14.74
C GLY A 32 -13.98 -11.96 13.55
N ALA A 33 -14.46 -12.19 12.33
CA ALA A 33 -13.80 -11.69 11.12
C ALA A 33 -13.96 -10.17 10.95
N VAL A 34 -15.13 -9.63 11.31
CA VAL A 34 -15.40 -8.18 11.27
C VAL A 34 -14.58 -7.45 12.34
N LEU A 35 -14.51 -7.99 13.57
CA LEU A 35 -13.68 -7.45 14.65
C LEU A 35 -12.20 -7.44 14.26
N GLY A 36 -11.70 -8.54 13.71
CA GLY A 36 -10.31 -8.62 13.23
C GLY A 36 -9.99 -7.56 12.18
N LEU A 37 -10.91 -7.32 11.24
CA LEU A 37 -10.76 -6.25 10.24
C LEU A 37 -10.71 -4.86 10.88
N CYS A 38 -11.60 -4.57 11.84
CA CYS A 38 -11.61 -3.26 12.50
C CYS A 38 -10.33 -3.03 13.32
N ILE A 39 -9.84 -4.05 14.01
CA ILE A 39 -8.58 -3.97 14.78
C ILE A 39 -7.39 -3.76 13.86
N GLU A 40 -7.31 -4.47 12.72
CA GLU A 40 -6.25 -4.27 11.72
C GLU A 40 -6.21 -2.80 11.22
N LYS A 41 -7.38 -2.16 11.15
CA LYS A 41 -7.54 -0.76 10.75
C LYS A 41 -7.40 0.24 11.90
N ARG A 42 -6.70 -0.13 12.99
CA ARG A 42 -6.47 0.72 14.17
C ARG A 42 -7.77 1.14 14.87
N GLY A 43 -8.81 0.33 14.74
CA GLY A 43 -10.11 0.59 15.34
C GLY A 43 -10.13 0.32 16.83
N VAL A 44 -10.80 1.20 17.57
CA VAL A 44 -11.07 1.01 19.00
C VAL A 44 -12.52 0.56 19.17
N GLN A 45 -12.72 -0.63 19.73
CA GLN A 45 -14.05 -1.14 20.01
C GLN A 45 -14.71 -0.31 21.11
N LYS A 46 -15.95 0.11 20.90
CA LYS A 46 -16.77 0.80 21.91
C LYS A 46 -17.85 -0.09 22.47
N GLU A 47 -18.65 -0.66 21.58
CA GLU A 47 -19.83 -1.42 21.97
C GLU A 47 -20.02 -2.65 21.08
N LEU A 48 -20.55 -3.71 21.69
CA LEU A 48 -20.99 -4.91 21.00
C LEU A 48 -22.34 -5.33 21.60
N ALA A 49 -23.42 -5.13 20.84
CA ALA A 49 -24.78 -5.43 21.26
C ALA A 49 -25.38 -6.55 20.40
N TYR A 50 -25.89 -7.59 21.06
CA TYR A 50 -26.51 -8.73 20.38
C TYR A 50 -28.02 -8.52 20.24
N HIS A 51 -28.50 -8.61 19.00
CA HIS A 51 -29.91 -8.52 18.62
C HIS A 51 -30.34 -9.85 18.01
N GLY A 52 -30.55 -10.85 18.88
CA GLY A 52 -30.91 -12.20 18.47
C GLY A 52 -29.83 -12.85 17.59
N ARG A 53 -30.07 -12.93 16.27
CA ARG A 53 -29.14 -13.53 15.30
C ARG A 53 -28.17 -12.52 14.68
N GLN A 54 -28.34 -11.24 14.96
CA GLN A 54 -27.48 -10.16 14.49
C GLN A 54 -26.72 -9.54 15.67
N ALA A 55 -25.58 -8.93 15.38
CA ALA A 55 -24.84 -8.11 16.32
C ALA A 55 -24.58 -6.74 15.71
N LEU A 56 -24.83 -5.72 16.52
CA LEU A 56 -24.45 -4.34 16.24
C LEU A 56 -23.11 -4.10 16.93
N ILE A 57 -22.13 -3.64 16.17
CA ILE A 57 -20.76 -3.43 16.62
C ILE A 57 -20.41 -1.97 16.37
N THR A 58 -20.00 -1.25 17.42
CA THR A 58 -19.60 0.15 17.33
C THR A 58 -18.08 0.26 17.52
N PHE A 59 -17.41 0.87 16.55
CA PHE A 59 -15.97 1.10 16.54
C PHE A 59 -15.66 2.56 16.26
N GLU A 60 -14.61 3.09 16.88
CA GLU A 60 -13.99 4.31 16.39
C GLU A 60 -12.85 3.95 15.45
N LEU A 61 -12.87 4.49 14.24
CA LEU A 61 -11.88 4.22 13.19
C LEU A 61 -11.36 5.52 12.60
N PRO A 62 -10.08 5.58 12.19
CA PRO A 62 -9.59 6.68 11.37
C PRO A 62 -10.25 6.62 9.98
N LEU A 63 -10.79 7.74 9.49
CA LEU A 63 -11.42 7.82 8.18
C LEU A 63 -10.45 7.43 7.05
N SER A 64 -9.16 7.73 7.22
CA SER A 64 -8.08 7.40 6.28
C SER A 64 -7.96 5.90 5.99
N GLU A 65 -8.34 5.05 6.94
CA GLU A 65 -8.32 3.59 6.81
C GLU A 65 -9.56 3.05 6.12
N VAL A 66 -10.69 3.76 6.26
CA VAL A 66 -12.00 3.34 5.75
C VAL A 66 -12.12 3.57 4.25
N VAL A 67 -11.62 4.72 3.76
CA VAL A 67 -11.76 5.15 2.36
C VAL A 67 -11.03 4.22 1.37
N LEU A 68 -9.98 3.51 1.80
CA LEU A 68 -9.10 2.78 0.89
C LEU A 68 -9.66 1.41 0.44
N ASP A 69 -9.97 0.52 1.38
CA ASP A 69 -10.34 -0.87 1.09
C ASP A 69 -11.30 -1.49 2.11
N PHE A 70 -11.81 -0.71 3.07
CA PHE A 70 -12.58 -1.26 4.18
C PHE A 70 -13.90 -1.88 3.72
N HIS A 71 -14.66 -1.18 2.89
CA HIS A 71 -15.97 -1.64 2.42
C HIS A 71 -15.88 -2.95 1.61
N ASP A 72 -14.90 -3.07 0.71
CA ASP A 72 -14.71 -4.28 -0.10
C ASP A 72 -14.28 -5.47 0.76
N ARG A 73 -13.36 -5.23 1.71
CA ARG A 73 -12.93 -6.26 2.67
C ARG A 73 -14.07 -6.67 3.61
N LEU A 74 -14.87 -5.72 4.07
CA LEU A 74 -16.02 -5.98 4.94
C LEU A 74 -17.04 -6.88 4.23
N LYS A 75 -17.37 -6.60 2.98
CA LYS A 75 -18.23 -7.47 2.16
C LYS A 75 -17.62 -8.84 1.96
N SER A 76 -16.31 -8.93 1.73
CA SER A 76 -15.62 -10.22 1.56
C SER A 76 -15.67 -11.08 2.83
N VAL A 77 -15.32 -10.53 4.00
CA VAL A 77 -15.28 -11.30 5.27
C VAL A 77 -16.66 -11.68 5.77
N SER A 78 -17.68 -10.89 5.45
CA SER A 78 -19.07 -11.14 5.84
C SER A 78 -19.88 -11.88 4.78
N ARG A 79 -19.29 -12.25 3.63
CA ARG A 79 -20.02 -12.75 2.45
C ARG A 79 -21.17 -11.82 2.00
N GLY A 80 -21.02 -10.52 2.25
CA GLY A 80 -22.00 -9.49 1.91
C GLY A 80 -23.12 -9.30 2.94
N PHE A 81 -23.10 -10.00 4.07
CA PHE A 81 -24.13 -9.89 5.10
C PHE A 81 -23.91 -8.77 6.11
N ALA A 82 -22.76 -8.10 6.08
CA ALA A 82 -22.49 -6.96 6.96
C ALA A 82 -22.90 -5.64 6.28
N SER A 83 -23.59 -4.78 7.04
CA SER A 83 -23.78 -3.37 6.68
C SER A 83 -22.89 -2.47 7.54
N PHE A 84 -22.62 -1.30 7.01
CA PHE A 84 -21.72 -0.31 7.60
C PHE A 84 -22.35 1.07 7.46
N ASP A 85 -22.40 1.78 8.56
CA ASP A 85 -22.77 3.19 8.64
C ASP A 85 -21.72 3.92 9.47
N TYR A 86 -21.56 5.23 9.24
CA TYR A 86 -20.58 6.00 10.00
C TYR A 86 -20.98 7.45 10.21
N GLU A 87 -20.57 7.98 11.35
CA GLU A 87 -20.71 9.38 11.72
C GLU A 87 -19.30 9.97 11.97
N ALA A 88 -19.06 11.18 11.48
CA ALA A 88 -17.82 11.89 11.76
C ALA A 88 -17.79 12.33 13.23
N ILE A 89 -16.67 12.10 13.90
CA ILE A 89 -16.44 12.52 15.27
C ILE A 89 -15.31 13.56 15.31
N GLU A 90 -14.60 13.63 16.43
CA GLU A 90 -13.46 14.54 16.63
C GLU A 90 -12.24 14.15 15.78
N ASP A 91 -11.44 15.15 15.43
CA ASP A 91 -10.10 14.93 14.89
C ASP A 91 -9.14 14.58 16.03
N ARG A 92 -8.27 13.58 15.82
CA ARG A 92 -7.30 13.14 16.83
C ARG A 92 -5.87 13.26 16.33
N PRO A 93 -4.91 13.55 17.22
CA PRO A 93 -3.50 13.60 16.84
C PRO A 93 -3.03 12.19 16.44
N ALA A 94 -2.27 12.12 15.33
CA ALA A 94 -1.75 10.87 14.79
C ALA A 94 -0.32 11.03 14.26
N ASP A 95 0.50 10.01 14.44
CA ASP A 95 1.86 9.95 13.90
C ASP A 95 1.84 9.56 12.41
N MET A 96 1.56 10.56 11.59
CA MET A 96 1.44 10.42 10.14
C MET A 96 2.78 10.69 9.44
N VAL A 97 3.08 9.87 8.45
CA VAL A 97 4.27 9.99 7.60
C VAL A 97 3.87 10.08 6.13
N ARG A 98 4.61 10.90 5.39
CA ARG A 98 4.52 10.97 3.92
C ARG A 98 5.38 9.87 3.31
N ILE A 99 4.77 9.06 2.45
CA ILE A 99 5.43 8.05 1.63
C ILE A 99 5.60 8.63 0.24
N ASP A 100 6.84 8.89 -0.15
CA ASP A 100 7.22 9.39 -1.46
C ASP A 100 7.59 8.22 -2.37
N VAL A 101 7.08 8.22 -3.59
CA VAL A 101 7.36 7.17 -4.59
C VAL A 101 8.37 7.69 -5.58
N MET A 102 9.38 6.88 -5.88
CA MET A 102 10.46 7.21 -6.81
C MET A 102 10.58 6.14 -7.88
N ILE A 103 10.74 6.56 -9.14
CA ILE A 103 10.99 5.69 -10.28
C ILE A 103 12.33 6.08 -10.88
N ASN A 104 13.29 5.15 -10.92
CA ASN A 104 14.68 5.39 -11.36
C ASN A 104 15.40 6.53 -10.64
N GLY A 105 14.99 6.86 -9.42
CA GLY A 105 15.55 7.97 -8.64
C GLY A 105 14.72 9.25 -8.73
N ASP A 106 13.84 9.36 -9.73
CA ASP A 106 12.97 10.52 -9.90
C ASP A 106 11.73 10.39 -9.02
N ARG A 107 11.46 11.42 -8.21
CA ARG A 107 10.26 11.48 -7.36
C ARG A 107 9.02 11.72 -8.22
N VAL A 108 7.99 10.91 -7.99
CA VAL A 108 6.70 11.02 -8.66
C VAL A 108 5.68 11.53 -7.65
N GLU A 109 5.59 12.85 -7.52
CA GLU A 109 4.76 13.53 -6.52
C GLU A 109 3.29 13.08 -6.50
N PRO A 110 2.60 12.85 -7.64
CA PRO A 110 1.20 12.44 -7.64
C PRO A 110 0.92 11.08 -6.99
N LEU A 111 1.95 10.25 -6.80
CA LEU A 111 1.84 8.93 -6.20
C LEU A 111 2.18 8.94 -4.70
N SER A 112 2.46 10.11 -4.14
CA SER A 112 2.79 10.23 -2.72
C SER A 112 1.54 9.99 -1.88
N ALA A 113 1.70 9.25 -0.79
CA ALA A 113 0.60 8.86 0.08
C ALA A 113 0.88 9.22 1.55
N LEU A 114 -0.15 9.60 2.28
CA LEU A 114 -0.09 9.78 3.72
C LEU A 114 -0.50 8.48 4.42
N ALA A 115 0.24 8.06 5.43
CA ALA A 115 -0.07 6.87 6.21
C ALA A 115 0.40 7.01 7.66
N HIS A 116 -0.21 6.24 8.56
CA HIS A 116 0.32 6.09 9.91
C HIS A 116 1.69 5.41 9.88
N ARG A 117 2.62 5.83 10.75
CA ARG A 117 4.01 5.35 10.76
C ARG A 117 4.14 3.82 10.80
N GLU A 118 3.35 3.17 11.64
CA GLU A 118 3.36 1.71 11.80
C GLU A 118 2.95 0.97 10.52
N GLN A 119 2.01 1.54 9.76
CA GLN A 119 1.51 0.93 8.53
C GLN A 119 2.33 1.31 7.30
N ALA A 120 3.17 2.34 7.39
CA ALA A 120 3.88 2.88 6.24
C ALA A 120 4.74 1.83 5.49
N PRO A 121 5.50 0.93 6.16
CA PRO A 121 6.24 -0.12 5.46
C PRO A 121 5.34 -1.09 4.68
N TYR A 122 4.19 -1.45 5.25
CA TYR A 122 3.23 -2.34 4.60
C TYR A 122 2.60 -1.67 3.37
N ARG A 123 2.10 -0.44 3.53
CA ARG A 123 1.49 0.34 2.44
C ARG A 123 2.50 0.62 1.33
N ALA A 124 3.74 0.95 1.66
CA ALA A 124 4.80 1.17 0.68
C ALA A 124 5.09 -0.08 -0.17
N ARG A 125 5.15 -1.27 0.44
CA ARG A 125 5.32 -2.53 -0.29
C ARG A 125 4.13 -2.81 -1.21
N GLN A 126 2.90 -2.58 -0.73
CA GLN A 126 1.71 -2.74 -1.56
C GLN A 126 1.73 -1.80 -2.77
N LEU A 127 2.05 -0.52 -2.56
CA LEU A 127 2.10 0.48 -3.61
C LEU A 127 3.16 0.11 -4.65
N VAL A 128 4.40 -0.11 -4.22
CA VAL A 128 5.51 -0.46 -5.10
C VAL A 128 5.26 -1.79 -5.83
N GLY A 129 4.62 -2.77 -5.18
CA GLY A 129 4.22 -4.04 -5.77
C GLY A 129 3.11 -3.90 -6.82
N ARG A 130 2.12 -3.02 -6.61
CA ARG A 130 1.10 -2.69 -7.61
C ARG A 130 1.75 -1.98 -8.81
N MET A 131 2.63 -1.02 -8.58
CA MET A 131 3.36 -0.31 -9.62
C MET A 131 4.21 -1.25 -10.49
N ARG A 132 4.89 -2.22 -9.89
CA ARG A 132 5.66 -3.25 -10.63
C ARG A 132 4.78 -4.05 -11.60
N LYS A 133 3.52 -4.30 -11.27
CA LYS A 133 2.59 -5.04 -12.14
C LYS A 133 2.06 -4.18 -13.29
N LEU A 134 1.92 -2.88 -13.07
CA LEU A 134 1.39 -1.93 -14.06
C LEU A 134 2.46 -1.44 -15.03
N ILE A 135 3.71 -1.28 -14.57
CA ILE A 135 4.81 -0.78 -15.40
C ILE A 135 5.28 -1.91 -16.36
N PRO A 136 5.19 -1.70 -17.68
CA PRO A 136 5.66 -2.68 -18.64
C PRO A 136 7.17 -2.83 -18.58
N ARG A 137 7.67 -4.02 -18.91
CA ARG A 137 9.11 -4.29 -18.97
C ARG A 137 9.75 -3.49 -20.10
N GLN A 138 10.82 -2.79 -19.78
CA GLN A 138 11.58 -1.98 -20.73
C GLN A 138 12.91 -2.65 -21.09
N MET A 139 13.72 -2.02 -21.95
CA MET A 139 15.03 -2.56 -22.35
C MET A 139 16.09 -2.45 -21.24
N PHE A 140 15.84 -1.63 -20.22
CA PHE A 140 16.64 -1.44 -19.02
C PHE A 140 15.86 -1.85 -17.75
N ASP A 141 16.57 -2.01 -16.64
CA ASP A 141 15.95 -2.32 -15.35
C ASP A 141 15.30 -1.05 -14.80
N VAL A 142 14.00 -1.09 -14.50
CA VAL A 142 13.29 0.04 -13.89
C VAL A 142 13.21 -0.19 -12.38
N ALA A 143 13.83 0.70 -11.61
CA ALA A 143 13.79 0.66 -10.15
C ALA A 143 12.59 1.45 -9.64
N ILE A 144 11.73 0.81 -8.85
CA ILE A 144 10.59 1.46 -8.20
C ILE A 144 10.86 1.44 -6.70
N GLN A 145 10.82 2.59 -6.06
CA GLN A 145 11.16 2.76 -4.66
C GLN A 145 10.06 3.55 -3.96
N ALA A 146 9.88 3.29 -2.67
CA ALA A 146 9.11 4.13 -1.78
C ALA A 146 10.01 4.53 -0.60
N ALA A 147 9.95 5.80 -0.22
CA ALA A 147 10.75 6.40 0.82
C ALA A 147 9.90 7.22 1.78
N ILE A 148 10.38 7.35 3.01
CA ILE A 148 9.91 8.35 3.96
C ILE A 148 11.06 9.34 4.13
N GLY A 149 10.91 10.56 3.61
CA GLY A 149 11.99 11.52 3.53
C GLY A 149 13.17 10.99 2.71
N SER A 150 14.31 10.77 3.35
CA SER A 150 15.53 10.21 2.74
C SER A 150 15.64 8.68 2.84
N LYS A 151 14.85 8.05 3.71
CA LYS A 151 14.97 6.62 3.99
C LYS A 151 14.09 5.80 3.05
N ILE A 152 14.70 4.93 2.25
CA ILE A 152 13.98 3.95 1.42
C ILE A 152 13.40 2.85 2.32
N ILE A 153 12.08 2.65 2.25
CA ILE A 153 11.37 1.65 3.05
C ILE A 153 10.92 0.43 2.24
N ALA A 154 10.76 0.59 0.92
CA ALA A 154 10.45 -0.50 0.01
C ALA A 154 11.10 -0.26 -1.36
N ARG A 155 11.52 -1.35 -2.03
CA ARG A 155 12.10 -1.32 -3.38
C ARG A 155 11.69 -2.56 -4.15
N GLU A 156 11.25 -2.36 -5.38
CA GLU A 156 11.04 -3.40 -6.39
C GLU A 156 11.80 -3.03 -7.66
N THR A 157 12.02 -4.00 -8.53
CA THR A 157 12.67 -3.76 -9.82
C THR A 157 11.96 -4.53 -10.92
N VAL A 158 11.49 -3.80 -11.93
CA VAL A 158 10.98 -4.39 -13.17
C VAL A 158 12.18 -4.75 -14.02
N LYS A 159 12.40 -6.06 -14.21
CA LYS A 159 13.57 -6.56 -14.95
C LYS A 159 13.49 -6.23 -16.43
N ALA A 160 14.63 -5.81 -16.97
CA ALA A 160 14.82 -5.56 -18.39
C ALA A 160 14.39 -6.76 -19.25
N LEU A 161 13.81 -6.47 -20.41
CA LEU A 161 13.52 -7.45 -21.45
C LEU A 161 14.83 -7.94 -22.05
N ARG A 162 15.17 -9.23 -21.95
CA ARG A 162 16.39 -9.80 -22.53
C ARG A 162 16.08 -10.61 -23.78
N LYS A 163 16.67 -10.23 -24.90
CA LYS A 163 16.76 -11.10 -26.09
C LYS A 163 17.71 -12.25 -25.78
N ASN A 164 17.35 -13.48 -26.16
CA ASN A 164 18.25 -14.63 -26.05
C ASN A 164 19.34 -14.53 -27.13
N VAL A 165 20.42 -13.81 -26.81
CA VAL A 165 21.55 -13.57 -27.73
C VAL A 165 22.37 -14.84 -28.00
N THR A 166 22.26 -15.85 -27.14
CA THR A 166 22.98 -17.12 -27.26
C THR A 166 22.22 -18.21 -28.01
N ALA A 167 21.00 -17.94 -28.49
CA ALA A 167 20.14 -18.94 -29.12
C ALA A 167 20.77 -19.62 -30.36
N LYS A 168 21.65 -18.91 -31.09
CA LYS A 168 22.36 -19.43 -32.27
C LYS A 168 23.77 -19.96 -31.97
N CYS A 169 24.16 -20.06 -30.69
CA CYS A 169 25.47 -20.56 -30.28
C CYS A 169 25.42 -22.08 -30.05
N TYR A 170 25.55 -22.85 -31.13
CA TYR A 170 25.46 -24.33 -31.10
C TYR A 170 26.75 -25.05 -30.64
N GLY A 171 27.74 -24.32 -30.14
CA GLY A 171 29.04 -24.87 -29.73
C GLY A 171 29.42 -24.61 -28.27
N GLY A 172 30.47 -25.30 -27.82
CA GLY A 172 31.07 -25.17 -26.49
C GLY A 172 31.95 -23.92 -26.31
N ASP A 173 32.10 -23.08 -27.34
CA ASP A 173 32.91 -21.87 -27.26
C ASP A 173 32.28 -20.81 -26.33
N ILE A 174 32.82 -20.77 -25.11
CA ILE A 174 32.43 -19.85 -24.04
C ILE A 174 32.79 -18.40 -24.41
N THR A 175 33.84 -18.18 -25.20
CA THR A 175 34.32 -16.83 -25.54
C THR A 175 33.32 -16.08 -26.41
N ARG A 176 32.73 -16.75 -27.42
CA ARG A 176 31.67 -16.18 -28.27
C ARG A 176 30.40 -15.85 -27.49
N LYS A 177 29.99 -16.71 -26.54
CA LYS A 177 28.84 -16.45 -25.66
C LYS A 177 29.09 -15.23 -24.77
N ARG A 178 30.28 -15.09 -24.17
CA ARG A 178 30.65 -13.94 -23.33
C ARG A 178 30.60 -12.62 -24.11
N LYS A 179 31.20 -12.55 -25.30
CA LYS A 179 31.18 -11.34 -26.14
C LYS A 179 29.75 -10.85 -26.46
N LEU A 180 28.83 -11.76 -26.73
CA LEU A 180 27.42 -11.41 -27.01
C LEU A 180 26.69 -10.92 -25.76
N LEU A 181 26.97 -11.49 -24.60
CA LEU A 181 26.41 -11.07 -23.31
C LEU A 181 26.96 -9.71 -22.86
N GLU A 182 28.25 -9.43 -23.11
CA GLU A 182 28.86 -8.13 -22.80
C GLU A 182 28.26 -7.02 -23.66
N LYS A 183 28.16 -7.21 -24.98
CA LYS A 183 27.46 -6.27 -25.88
C LYS A 183 26.02 -6.00 -25.44
N GLN A 184 25.31 -7.04 -24.98
CA GLN A 184 23.94 -6.87 -24.49
C GLN A 184 23.89 -6.11 -23.15
N LYS A 185 24.87 -6.26 -22.27
CA LYS A 185 24.95 -5.52 -21.01
C LYS A 185 25.24 -4.04 -21.25
N GLU A 186 26.16 -3.73 -22.18
CA GLU A 186 26.52 -2.35 -22.51
C GLU A 186 25.34 -1.56 -23.07
N GLY A 187 24.56 -2.15 -24.00
CA GLY A 187 23.38 -1.48 -24.57
C GLY A 187 22.18 -1.36 -23.61
N LYS A 188 22.34 -1.72 -22.33
CA LYS A 188 21.27 -1.71 -21.31
C LYS A 188 21.65 -1.03 -20.01
N LYS A 189 22.88 -0.51 -19.93
CA LYS A 189 23.25 0.51 -18.96
C LYS A 189 22.63 1.84 -19.38
#